data_AF-A0A9D5DF71-F1
#
_entry.id   AF-A0A9D5DF71-F1
#
_cell.length_a   1.000
_cell.length_b   1.000
_cell.length_c   1.000
_cell.angle_alpha   90.00
_cell.angle_beta   90.00
_cell.angle_gamma   90.00
#
_symmetry.space_group_name_H-M   'P 1'
#
loop_
_entity.id
_entity.type
_entity.pdbx_description
1 polymer ?
#
loop_
_entity_poly.entity_id
_entity_poly.type
_entity_poly.pdbx_seq_one_letter_code
_entity_poly.pdbx_strand_id
1 'polypeptide(L)'
;MRSPYAEEVEYSEKFNMDTHEYRFVKLTRPLYKKLQQYRATRGTGPLISEEEWRHVLGLQMSRGWVHFLDWKKEPWVLCFRRPQGTNPQTGKVETGKSMENTNQLNK
;
A
#
# COMPACT_ATOMS: atom_id res chain seq x y z
N MET A 1 29.02 -2.55 12.57
CA MET A 1 28.37 -1.39 11.90
C MET A 1 26.98 -1.81 11.47
N ARG A 2 25.94 -1.04 11.82
CA ARG A 2 24.59 -1.26 11.24
C ARG A 2 24.64 -0.86 9.76
N SER A 3 24.07 -1.69 8.89
CA SER A 3 23.91 -1.37 7.46
C SER A 3 23.16 -0.05 7.30
N PRO A 4 23.60 0.89 6.43
CA PRO A 4 22.85 2.12 6.13
C PRO A 4 21.48 1.84 5.49
N TYR A 5 21.29 0.62 4.97
CA TYR A 5 20.03 0.13 4.40
C TYR A 5 19.04 -0.40 5.45
N ALA A 6 19.40 -0.39 6.75
CA ALA A 6 18.57 -0.97 7.82
C ALA A 6 17.21 -0.25 8.06
N GLU A 7 16.99 0.88 7.37
CA GLU A 7 15.74 1.64 7.43
C GLU A 7 14.87 1.50 6.17
N GLU A 8 15.37 0.80 5.14
CA GLU A 8 14.60 0.60 3.90
C GLU A 8 13.48 -0.43 4.11
N VAL A 9 12.26 -0.04 3.73
CA VAL A 9 11.11 -0.95 3.70
C VAL A 9 11.16 -1.86 2.49
N GLU A 10 10.55 -3.04 2.60
CA GLU A 10 10.41 -3.95 1.46
C GLU A 10 9.01 -3.76 0.83
N TYR A 11 8.98 -3.36 -0.43
CA TYR A 11 7.73 -3.29 -1.22
C TYR A 11 7.54 -4.60 -1.99
N SER A 12 6.37 -5.20 -1.90
CA SER A 12 6.04 -6.36 -2.73
C SER A 12 5.87 -5.99 -4.20
N GLU A 13 5.92 -7.02 -5.06
CA GLU A 13 5.31 -6.93 -6.38
C GLU A 13 3.81 -6.61 -6.26
N LYS A 14 3.26 -5.95 -7.28
CA LYS A 14 1.83 -5.64 -7.33
C LYS A 14 1.11 -6.84 -7.92
N PHE A 15 -0.06 -7.14 -7.39
CA PHE A 15 -0.92 -8.18 -7.94
C PHE A 15 -2.36 -7.69 -8.05
N ASN A 16 -3.06 -8.17 -9.06
CA ASN A 16 -4.44 -7.78 -9.34
C ASN A 16 -5.38 -8.85 -8.81
N MET A 17 -6.46 -8.43 -8.14
CA MET A 17 -7.53 -9.33 -7.70
C MET A 17 -8.86 -8.60 -7.83
N ASP A 18 -9.80 -9.21 -8.55
CA ASP A 18 -11.10 -8.60 -8.88
C ASP A 18 -10.90 -7.20 -9.49
N THR A 19 -11.44 -6.16 -8.87
CA THR A 19 -11.47 -4.76 -9.34
C THR A 19 -10.29 -3.91 -8.85
N HIS A 20 -9.35 -4.51 -8.12
CA HIS A 20 -8.29 -3.78 -7.42
C HIS A 20 -6.90 -4.34 -7.69
N GLU A 21 -5.91 -3.45 -7.59
CA GLU A 21 -4.49 -3.77 -7.50
C GLU A 21 -4.06 -3.72 -6.03
N TYR A 22 -3.25 -4.69 -5.61
CA TYR A 22 -2.80 -4.89 -4.25
C TYR A 22 -1.28 -4.91 -4.16
N ARG A 23 -0.77 -4.54 -2.99
CA ARG A 23 0.64 -4.62 -2.61
C ARG A 23 0.73 -4.66 -1.09
N PHE A 24 1.76 -5.31 -0.57
CA PHE A 24 2.14 -5.19 0.83
C PHE A 24 3.46 -4.44 0.99
N VAL A 25 3.62 -3.76 2.12
CA VAL A 25 4.88 -3.12 2.53
C VAL A 25 5.30 -3.72 3.86
N LYS A 26 6.49 -4.33 3.90
CA LYS A 26 7.06 -4.85 5.14
C LYS A 26 7.88 -3.75 5.80
N LEU A 27 7.50 -3.39 7.01
CA LEU A 27 8.19 -2.38 7.81
C LEU A 27 9.42 -2.97 8.46
N THR A 28 10.48 -2.18 8.53
CA THR A 28 11.63 -2.45 9.39
C THR A 28 11.23 -2.33 10.86
N ARG A 29 12.00 -2.95 11.76
CA ARG A 29 11.74 -2.85 13.21
C ARG A 29 11.62 -1.40 13.72
N PRO A 30 12.49 -0.45 13.32
CA PRO A 30 12.36 0.95 13.72
C PRO A 30 11.04 1.60 13.25
N LEU A 31 10.64 1.39 11.99
CA LEU A 31 9.40 1.95 11.45
C LEU A 31 8.16 1.33 12.08
N TYR A 32 8.18 0.03 12.36
CA TYR A 32 7.09 -0.61 13.09
C TYR A 32 6.93 -0.04 14.51
N LYS A 33 8.04 0.21 15.22
CA LYS A 33 7.99 0.88 16.53
C LYS A 33 7.42 2.30 16.42
N LYS A 34 7.80 3.06 15.38
CA LYS A 34 7.26 4.39 15.09
C LYS A 34 5.74 4.34 14.83
N LEU A 35 5.27 3.36 14.06
CA LEU A 35 3.85 3.13 13.82
C LEU A 35 3.09 2.84 15.12
N GLN A 36 3.64 1.98 15.99
CA GLN A 36 3.03 1.67 17.29
C GLN A 36 2.91 2.92 18.17
N GLN A 37 3.97 3.73 18.25
CA GLN A 37 3.96 4.99 19.00
C GLN A 37 2.91 5.95 18.45
N TYR A 38 2.85 6.11 17.13
CA TYR A 38 1.84 6.95 16.47
C TYR A 38 0.41 6.48 16.72
N ARG A 39 0.15 5.17 16.65
CA ARG A 39 -1.16 4.59 16.96
C ARG A 39 -1.56 4.83 18.43
N ALA A 40 -0.60 4.79 19.35
CA ALA A 40 -0.84 5.07 20.77
C ALA A 40 -1.21 6.54 21.04
N THR A 41 -0.67 7.50 20.26
CA THR A 41 -0.94 8.93 20.46
C THR A 41 -2.19 9.45 19.76
N ARG A 42 -2.58 8.86 18.62
CA ARG A 42 -3.68 9.39 17.78
C ARG A 42 -5.09 8.89 18.15
N GLY A 43 -5.22 7.83 18.94
CA GLY A 43 -6.52 7.18 19.19
C GLY A 43 -7.02 6.30 18.03
N THR A 44 -8.30 5.90 18.08
CA THR A 44 -8.78 4.62 17.53
C THR A 44 -8.79 4.47 16.01
N GLY A 45 -8.25 3.33 15.56
CA GLY A 45 -8.35 2.78 14.20
C GLY A 45 -7.04 2.12 13.79
N PRO A 46 -7.01 0.82 13.40
CA PRO A 46 -5.76 0.19 12.99
C PRO A 46 -5.29 0.69 11.61
N LEU A 47 -6.20 1.25 10.82
CA LEU A 47 -5.88 1.79 9.49
C LEU A 47 -5.25 3.18 9.59
N ILE A 48 -4.45 3.50 8.57
CA ILE A 48 -3.73 4.78 8.47
C ILE A 48 -4.00 5.39 7.10
N SER A 49 -4.23 6.70 7.06
CA SER A 49 -4.52 7.46 5.85
C SER A 49 -3.27 7.64 4.98
N GLU A 50 -3.46 8.10 3.74
CA GLU A 50 -2.35 8.44 2.84
C GLU A 50 -1.38 9.44 3.44
N GLU A 51 -1.91 10.46 4.10
CA GLU A 51 -1.10 11.46 4.78
C GLU A 51 -0.25 10.82 5.89
N GLU A 52 -0.80 9.87 6.63
CA GLU A 52 -0.12 9.26 7.77
C GLU A 52 1.00 8.33 7.34
N TRP A 53 0.76 7.42 6.39
CA TRP A 53 1.82 6.52 5.95
C TRP A 53 2.91 7.24 5.15
N ARG A 54 2.61 8.39 4.53
CA ARG A 54 3.63 9.24 3.89
C ARG A 54 4.44 10.03 4.92
N HIS A 55 3.79 10.79 5.80
CA HIS A 55 4.50 11.72 6.69
C HIS A 55 5.05 11.04 7.96
N VAL A 56 4.34 10.06 8.51
CA VAL A 56 4.79 9.35 9.72
C VAL A 56 5.80 8.27 9.37
N LEU A 57 5.51 7.43 8.38
CA LEU A 57 6.36 6.28 8.03
C LEU A 57 7.33 6.54 6.88
N GLY A 58 7.16 7.64 6.13
CA GLY A 58 8.05 7.94 5.00
C GLY A 58 7.86 7.01 3.80
N LEU A 59 6.75 6.27 3.70
CA LEU A 59 6.57 5.34 2.57
C LEU A 59 6.35 6.14 1.28
N GLN A 60 6.95 5.64 0.19
CA GLN A 60 6.90 6.27 -1.11
C GLN A 60 6.24 5.32 -2.11
N MET A 61 5.02 5.67 -2.50
CA MET A 61 4.27 4.99 -3.55
C MET A 61 3.57 6.01 -4.44
N SER A 62 3.11 5.57 -5.62
CA SER A 62 2.20 6.35 -6.47
C SER A 62 0.92 6.74 -5.71
N ARG A 63 0.09 7.63 -6.27
CA ARG A 63 -1.17 8.02 -5.63
C ARG A 63 -2.24 6.94 -5.74
N GLY A 64 -3.23 7.03 -4.85
CA GLY A 64 -4.44 6.20 -4.83
C GLY A 64 -4.35 4.92 -3.98
N TRP A 65 -3.21 4.64 -3.34
CA TRP A 65 -3.08 3.50 -2.43
C TRP A 65 -3.73 3.77 -1.08
N VAL A 66 -4.59 2.84 -0.65
CA VAL A 66 -5.30 2.89 0.63
C VAL A 66 -4.87 1.70 1.49
N HIS A 67 -4.46 1.97 2.74
CA HIS A 67 -4.25 0.92 3.74
C HIS A 67 -5.61 0.35 4.14
N PHE A 68 -5.91 -0.87 3.72
CA PHE A 68 -7.27 -1.40 3.81
C PHE A 68 -7.46 -2.52 4.82
N LEU A 69 -6.36 -3.13 5.27
CA LEU A 69 -6.40 -4.29 6.15
C LEU A 69 -5.22 -4.27 7.12
N ASP A 70 -5.53 -4.41 8.40
CA ASP A 70 -4.54 -4.66 9.45
C ASP A 70 -4.36 -6.16 9.64
N TRP A 71 -3.24 -6.68 9.14
CA TRP A 71 -2.96 -8.11 9.11
C TRP A 71 -2.45 -8.60 10.47
N LYS A 72 -3.36 -9.07 11.34
CA LYS A 72 -3.05 -9.45 12.73
C LYS A 72 -1.92 -10.48 12.89
N LYS A 73 -1.75 -11.38 11.92
CA LYS A 73 -0.70 -12.42 11.95
C LYS A 73 0.71 -11.83 11.80
N GLU A 74 0.85 -10.69 11.12
CA GLU A 74 2.11 -10.03 10.80
C GLU A 74 1.91 -8.50 10.83
N PRO A 75 1.85 -7.89 12.02
CA PRO A 75 1.45 -6.48 12.19
C PRO A 75 2.47 -5.46 11.66
N TRP A 76 3.69 -5.90 11.31
CA TRP A 76 4.69 -5.10 10.60
C TRP A 76 4.47 -5.09 9.08
N VAL A 77 3.47 -5.79 8.57
CA VAL A 77 3.10 -5.82 7.15
C VAL A 77 1.85 -4.96 6.95
N LEU A 78 1.99 -3.91 6.15
CA LEU A 78 0.88 -3.02 5.77
C LEU A 78 0.30 -3.45 4.42
N CYS A 79 -1.02 -3.70 4.39
CA CYS A 79 -1.72 -4.14 3.19
C CYS A 79 -2.40 -2.96 2.49
N PHE A 80 -1.99 -2.69 1.25
CA PHE A 80 -2.53 -1.61 0.43
C PHE A 80 -3.33 -2.14 -0.76
N ARG A 81 -4.38 -1.41 -1.12
CA ARG A 81 -5.13 -1.61 -2.37
C ARG A 81 -5.41 -0.29 -3.06
N ARG A 82 -5.63 -0.33 -4.36
CA ARG A 82 -6.21 0.77 -5.15
C ARG A 82 -7.04 0.21 -6.31
N PRO A 83 -8.05 0.93 -6.82
CA PRO A 83 -8.80 0.45 -7.98
C PRO A 83 -7.90 0.25 -9.21
N GLN A 84 -8.23 -0.71 -10.05
CA GLN A 84 -7.58 -0.85 -11.34
C GLN A 84 -7.85 0.38 -12.23
N GLY A 85 -6.90 0.73 -13.09
CA GLY A 85 -6.99 1.95 -13.91
C GLY A 85 -6.77 3.26 -13.13
N THR A 86 -6.32 3.19 -11.87
CA THR A 86 -5.93 4.38 -11.11
C THR A 86 -4.71 5.04 -11.74
N ASN A 87 -4.85 6.29 -12.17
CA ASN A 87 -3.74 7.09 -12.66
C ASN A 87 -2.74 7.36 -11.52
N PRO A 88 -1.44 7.01 -11.69
CA PRO A 88 -0.46 7.07 -10.61
C PRO A 88 -0.12 8.51 -10.15
N GLN A 89 -0.42 9.53 -10.96
CA GLN A 89 -0.14 10.93 -10.68
C GLN A 89 -1.35 11.68 -10.12
N THR A 90 -2.58 11.27 -10.44
CA THR A 90 -3.79 11.92 -9.91
C THR A 90 -4.42 11.14 -8.75
N GLY A 91 -4.21 9.82 -8.68
CA GLY A 91 -4.87 8.93 -7.73
C GLY A 91 -6.33 8.64 -8.06
N LYS A 92 -6.81 9.05 -9.25
CA LYS A 92 -8.19 8.86 -9.71
C LYS A 92 -8.27 7.76 -10.76
N VAL A 93 -9.40 7.06 -10.81
CA VAL A 93 -9.70 6.09 -11.88
C VAL A 93 -10.10 6.85 -13.14
N GLU A 94 -9.43 6.57 -14.26
CA GLU A 94 -9.84 7.09 -15.56
C GLU A 94 -11.06 6.31 -16.05
N THR A 95 -12.25 6.89 -15.97
CA THR A 95 -13.54 6.26 -16.32
C THR A 95 -13.73 6.03 -17.84
N GLY A 96 -12.65 5.94 -18.63
CA GLY A 96 -12.69 5.90 -20.10
C GLY A 96 -12.01 4.69 -20.76
N LYS A 97 -11.45 3.75 -19.99
CA LYS A 97 -10.91 2.49 -20.53
C LYS A 97 -11.70 1.31 -19.96
N SER A 98 -12.87 1.08 -20.54
CA SER A 98 -13.57 -0.20 -20.45
C SER A 98 -12.58 -1.32 -20.79
N MET A 99 -12.57 -2.37 -19.97
CA MET A 99 -11.83 -3.60 -20.23
C MET A 99 -12.36 -4.26 -21.51
N GLU A 100 -11.78 -3.90 -22.66
CA GLU A 100 -11.81 -4.75 -23.85
C GLU A 100 -10.49 -5.50 -23.91
N ASN A 101 -10.52 -6.78 -23.52
CA ASN A 101 -9.74 -7.86 -24.13
C ASN A 101 -10.01 -9.17 -23.39
N THR A 102 -11.13 -9.81 -23.70
CA THR A 102 -11.28 -11.25 -23.57
C THR A 102 -11.74 -11.83 -24.90
N ASN A 103 -11.02 -12.87 -25.33
CA ASN A 103 -11.27 -13.79 -26.43
C ASN A 103 -10.81 -13.37 -27.84
N GLN A 104 -9.52 -13.54 -28.08
CA GLN A 104 -9.07 -14.09 -29.37
C GLN A 104 -8.79 -15.59 -29.18
N LEU A 105 -9.86 -16.39 -29.31
CA LEU A 105 -9.76 -17.83 -29.50
C LEU A 105 -9.30 -18.03 -30.95
N ASN A 106 -8.02 -18.36 -31.16
CA ASN A 106 -7.49 -18.64 -32.49
C ASN A 106 -8.13 -19.90 -33.06
N LYS A 107 -8.60 -19.75 -34.30
CA LYS A 107 -9.01 -20.79 -35.25
C LYS A 107 -7.87 -21.77 -35.54
#